data_AF-A0A820SVK1-F1
#
_entry.id   AF-A0A820SVK1-F1
#
_cell.length_a   1.000
_cell.length_b   1.000
_cell.length_c   1.000
_cell.angle_alpha   90.00
_cell.angle_beta   90.00
_cell.angle_gamma   90.00
#
_symmetry.space_group_name_H-M   'P 1'
#
loop_
_entity.id
_entity.type
_entity.pdbx_description
1 polymer ?
#
loop_
_entity_poly.entity_id
_entity_poly.type
_entity_poly.pdbx_seq_one_letter_code
_entity_poly.pdbx_strand_id
1 'polypeptide(L)'
;MKRVSNNIPSLKVRIHQIIDEALINYKNKTKDSTNFSKLSAIVNQDASGIGQSFIAEHKAFQGYSLSLFNEKTQRHDIDYILKNITGDFINKDLLRKRHKEFQDIYGDLIRKYLKDNVERENLIVETKLVAGDIKQTPEKIAWDASVRDKVPRLLAHVFALWTLQNASNYFEVATEENQSSYLLRPHAAQVVSIFRMLGIGDKKEELTNNLVQIGTGEGKSVTLGPTATILALLGFDVRCACYSEYLSQRDYKGFLPVFESLGVVQYIRYGTFNKLCEDMINRNGNIRQMVEEFILNGSSSAAQSGQRIERAKILLIDEVDIFFSRDFYGNVYTPSASLRDPTITSLISYIWTQRKSNLNLNQIKATA
;
A
#
# COMPACT_ATOMS: atom_id res chain seq x y z
N MET A 1 31.69 15.26 -15.84
CA MET A 1 30.42 15.41 -15.07
C MET A 1 29.48 14.20 -15.19
N LYS A 2 29.06 13.73 -16.38
CA LYS A 2 28.17 12.54 -16.52
C LYS A 2 28.68 11.25 -15.83
N ARG A 3 29.99 10.92 -15.93
CA ARG A 3 30.57 9.76 -15.23
C ARG A 3 30.57 9.87 -13.71
N VAL A 4 30.72 11.07 -13.17
CA VAL A 4 30.67 11.32 -11.71
C VAL A 4 29.23 11.25 -11.24
N SER A 5 28.30 11.89 -11.95
CA SER A 5 26.84 11.82 -11.69
C SER A 5 26.32 10.38 -11.67
N ASN A 6 26.76 9.53 -12.61
CA ASN A 6 26.32 8.13 -12.68
C ASN A 6 26.89 7.25 -11.54
N ASN A 7 28.04 7.62 -10.97
CA ASN A 7 28.71 6.85 -9.90
C ASN A 7 28.38 7.35 -8.48
N ILE A 8 27.82 8.55 -8.34
CA ILE A 8 27.42 9.09 -7.03
C ILE A 8 26.37 8.20 -6.34
N PRO A 9 25.31 7.69 -7.03
CA PRO A 9 24.35 6.80 -6.39
C PRO A 9 24.96 5.49 -5.89
N SER A 10 25.85 4.87 -6.69
CA SER A 10 26.52 3.61 -6.31
C SER A 10 27.53 3.83 -5.19
N LEU A 11 28.23 4.96 -5.18
CA LEU A 11 29.12 5.35 -4.09
C LEU A 11 28.34 5.62 -2.79
N LYS A 12 27.20 6.32 -2.86
CA LYS A 12 26.33 6.57 -1.70
C LYS A 12 25.87 5.25 -1.08
N VAL A 13 25.39 4.30 -1.89
CA VAL A 13 24.96 2.97 -1.43
C VAL A 13 26.11 2.24 -0.73
N ARG A 14 27.31 2.26 -1.30
CA ARG A 14 28.47 1.58 -0.72
C ARG A 14 28.93 2.21 0.60
N ILE A 15 28.92 3.54 0.69
CA ILE A 15 29.22 4.26 1.94
C ILE A 15 28.20 3.90 3.02
N HIS A 16 26.90 3.88 2.67
CA HIS A 16 25.85 3.54 3.62
C HIS A 16 26.02 2.12 4.17
N GLN A 17 26.39 1.16 3.32
CA GLN A 17 26.67 -0.22 3.72
C GLN A 17 27.84 -0.30 4.72
N ILE A 18 28.94 0.40 4.45
CA ILE A 18 30.11 0.41 5.35
C ILE A 18 29.75 1.00 6.72
N ILE A 19 28.96 2.09 6.73
CA ILE A 19 28.51 2.72 7.97
C ILE A 19 27.56 1.78 8.73
N ASP A 20 26.58 1.18 8.06
CA ASP A 20 25.65 0.23 8.68
C ASP A 20 26.40 -0.97 9.28
N GLU A 21 27.38 -1.53 8.57
CA GLU A 21 28.25 -2.62 9.08
C GLU A 21 29.03 -2.19 10.33
N ALA A 22 29.61 -0.99 10.33
CA ALA A 22 30.33 -0.46 11.48
C ALA A 22 29.41 -0.27 12.69
N LEU A 23 28.20 0.25 12.48
CA LEU A 23 27.19 0.46 13.53
C LEU A 23 26.67 -0.87 14.09
N ILE A 24 26.41 -1.85 13.23
CA ILE A 24 26.02 -3.20 13.65
C ILE A 24 27.14 -3.85 14.47
N ASN A 25 28.39 -3.75 14.01
CA ASN A 25 29.54 -4.27 14.74
C ASN A 25 29.71 -3.60 16.11
N TYR A 26 29.49 -2.28 16.19
CA TYR A 26 29.52 -1.54 17.45
C TYR A 26 28.41 -1.99 18.41
N LYS A 27 27.17 -2.14 17.89
CA LYS A 27 26.02 -2.66 18.65
C LYS A 27 26.27 -4.07 19.19
N ASN A 28 26.84 -4.96 18.37
CA ASN A 28 27.14 -6.34 18.75
C ASN A 28 28.29 -6.45 19.76
N LYS A 29 29.34 -5.63 19.62
CA LYS A 29 30.49 -5.63 20.53
C LYS A 29 30.14 -5.14 21.94
N THR A 30 29.20 -4.21 22.05
CA THR A 30 28.93 -3.55 23.32
C THR A 30 28.12 -4.41 24.29
N LYS A 31 27.40 -5.46 23.84
CA LYS A 31 26.46 -6.35 24.60
C LYS A 31 25.41 -5.63 25.48
N ASP A 32 25.56 -4.34 25.65
CA ASP A 32 24.82 -3.42 26.48
C ASP A 32 24.12 -2.43 25.55
N SER A 33 22.82 -2.66 25.36
CA SER A 33 21.95 -1.82 24.52
C SER A 33 21.97 -0.34 24.93
N THR A 34 22.34 -0.04 26.18
CA THR A 34 22.41 1.30 26.74
C THR A 34 23.46 2.18 26.05
N ASN A 35 24.57 1.60 25.58
CA ASN A 35 25.61 2.36 24.87
C ASN A 35 25.17 2.79 23.48
N PHE A 36 24.43 1.94 22.77
CA PHE A 36 23.89 2.30 21.46
C PHE A 36 22.77 3.35 21.57
N SER A 37 21.93 3.27 22.61
CA SER A 37 20.93 4.29 22.91
C SER A 37 21.56 5.64 23.24
N LYS A 38 22.67 5.68 24.00
CA LYS A 38 23.44 6.91 24.26
C LYS A 38 24.03 7.50 22.98
N LEU A 39 24.62 6.67 22.12
CA LEU A 39 25.12 7.11 20.82
C LEU A 39 23.99 7.75 19.99
N SER A 40 22.83 7.09 19.94
CA SER A 40 21.65 7.58 19.23
C SER A 40 21.18 8.94 19.77
N ALA A 41 21.16 9.12 21.08
CA ALA A 41 20.80 10.39 21.72
C ALA A 41 21.81 11.51 21.40
N ILE A 42 23.11 11.23 21.48
CA ILE A 42 24.18 12.20 21.16
C ILE A 42 24.07 12.64 19.69
N VAL A 43 23.91 11.69 18.78
CA VAL A 43 23.75 11.99 17.34
C VAL A 43 22.49 12.81 17.09
N ASN A 44 21.37 12.51 17.77
CA ASN A 44 20.13 13.27 17.62
C ASN A 44 20.18 14.69 18.19
N GLN A 45 21.08 14.95 19.14
CA GLN A 45 21.30 16.27 19.75
C GLN A 45 22.27 17.14 18.94
N ASP A 46 22.78 16.65 17.81
CA ASP A 46 23.60 17.43 16.90
C ASP A 46 22.89 18.72 16.49
N ALA A 47 23.53 19.86 16.78
CA ALA A 47 23.00 21.19 16.52
C ALA A 47 22.96 21.53 15.02
N SER A 48 23.72 20.80 14.19
CA SER A 48 23.82 21.08 12.75
C SER A 48 22.67 20.52 11.92
N GLY A 49 21.84 19.63 12.46
CA GLY A 49 20.78 18.96 11.70
C GLY A 49 21.23 17.69 10.97
N ILE A 50 22.55 17.46 10.88
CA ILE A 50 23.14 16.33 10.15
C ILE A 50 22.89 15.02 10.91
N GLY A 51 22.98 15.05 12.24
CA GLY A 51 22.75 13.86 13.06
C GLY A 51 21.35 13.27 12.91
N GLN A 52 20.31 14.10 12.78
CA GLN A 52 18.94 13.62 12.55
C GLN A 52 18.79 13.00 11.15
N SER A 53 19.45 13.57 10.14
CA SER A 53 19.49 13.00 8.79
C SER A 53 20.22 11.65 8.79
N PHE A 54 21.33 11.55 9.52
CA PHE A 54 22.09 10.31 9.68
C PHE A 54 21.25 9.21 10.33
N ILE A 55 20.55 9.54 11.43
CA ILE A 55 19.63 8.60 12.09
C ILE A 55 18.52 8.11 11.14
N ALA A 56 18.01 8.98 10.28
CA ALA A 56 16.95 8.63 9.33
C ALA A 56 17.42 7.73 8.17
N GLU A 57 18.70 7.84 7.77
CA GLU A 57 19.25 7.11 6.61
C GLU A 57 19.80 5.71 6.96
N HIS A 58 20.06 5.42 8.24
CA HIS A 58 20.78 4.22 8.67
C HIS A 58 19.91 3.22 9.45
N LYS A 59 19.90 1.95 9.00
CA LYS A 59 19.04 0.90 9.56
C LYS A 59 19.29 0.62 11.03
N ALA A 60 20.54 0.78 11.48
CA ALA A 60 20.91 0.52 12.87
C ALA A 60 20.16 1.43 13.87
N PHE A 61 19.69 2.60 13.44
CA PHE A 61 18.92 3.54 14.27
C PHE A 61 17.40 3.41 14.12
N GLN A 62 16.90 2.48 13.31
CA GLN A 62 15.46 2.38 13.01
C GLN A 62 14.61 2.26 14.28
N GLY A 63 15.03 1.45 15.26
CA GLY A 63 14.34 1.34 16.54
C GLY A 63 14.32 2.65 17.34
N TYR A 64 15.41 3.41 17.34
CA TYR A 64 15.49 4.71 18.01
C TYR A 64 14.62 5.76 17.32
N SER A 65 14.65 5.83 15.99
CA SER A 65 13.75 6.67 15.19
C SER A 65 12.29 6.39 15.48
N LEU A 66 11.94 5.10 15.66
CA LEU A 66 10.60 4.67 16.03
C LEU A 66 10.22 5.12 17.46
N SER A 67 11.13 5.01 18.43
CA SER A 67 10.91 5.54 19.79
C SER A 67 10.59 7.03 19.78
N LEU A 68 11.44 7.82 19.12
CA LEU A 68 11.24 9.27 19.01
C LEU A 68 9.93 9.63 18.33
N PHE A 69 9.53 8.86 17.32
CA PHE A 69 8.28 9.07 16.62
C PHE A 69 7.06 8.76 17.52
N ASN A 70 7.11 7.64 18.25
CA ASN A 70 6.07 7.26 19.20
C ASN A 70 5.92 8.28 20.34
N GLU A 71 7.02 8.80 20.88
CA GLU A 71 6.99 9.85 21.91
C GLU A 71 6.34 11.16 21.41
N LYS A 72 6.65 11.57 20.17
CA LYS A 72 6.05 12.77 19.57
C LYS A 72 4.56 12.61 19.33
N THR A 73 4.13 11.44 18.87
CA THR A 73 2.74 11.15 18.48
C THR A 73 1.83 10.83 19.65
N GLN A 74 2.36 10.46 20.82
CA GLN A 74 1.56 10.35 22.06
C GLN A 74 0.80 11.64 22.41
N ARG A 75 1.26 12.80 21.93
CA ARG A 75 0.57 14.09 22.11
C ARG A 75 -0.69 14.23 21.25
N HIS A 76 -0.87 13.39 20.23
CA HIS A 76 -1.99 13.41 19.28
C HIS A 76 -2.92 12.21 19.50
N ASP A 77 -3.50 12.14 20.70
CA ASP A 77 -4.45 11.10 21.07
C ASP A 77 -5.80 11.23 20.35
N ILE A 78 -6.74 10.33 20.66
CA ILE A 78 -8.06 10.32 20.02
C ILE A 78 -8.83 11.63 20.22
N ASP A 79 -8.71 12.28 21.38
CA ASP A 79 -9.43 13.53 21.63
C ASP A 79 -8.82 14.70 20.86
N TYR A 80 -7.49 14.74 20.72
CA TYR A 80 -6.83 15.67 19.80
C TYR A 80 -7.29 15.46 18.35
N ILE A 81 -7.35 14.21 17.88
CA ILE A 81 -7.78 13.91 16.51
C ILE A 81 -9.24 14.32 16.28
N LEU A 82 -10.15 13.94 17.18
CA LEU A 82 -11.56 14.29 17.06
C LEU A 82 -11.82 15.80 17.20
N LYS A 83 -10.96 16.53 17.92
CA LYS A 83 -11.03 17.99 17.99
C LYS A 83 -10.65 18.63 16.64
N ASN A 84 -9.62 18.11 15.98
CA ASN A 84 -9.03 18.74 14.79
C ASN A 84 -9.50 18.15 13.45
N ILE A 85 -10.20 17.02 13.45
CA ILE A 85 -10.78 16.46 12.23
C ILE A 85 -11.86 17.38 11.65
N THR A 86 -11.79 17.61 10.35
CA THR A 86 -12.71 18.42 9.56
C THR A 86 -13.22 17.61 8.36
N GLY A 87 -14.34 18.04 7.78
CA GLY A 87 -14.97 17.39 6.62
C GLY A 87 -16.49 17.42 6.69
N ASP A 88 -17.12 16.67 5.79
CA ASP A 88 -18.56 16.38 5.84
C ASP A 88 -18.92 15.65 7.14
N PHE A 89 -20.22 15.49 7.43
CA PHE A 89 -20.75 14.95 8.70
C PHE A 89 -19.82 13.96 9.43
N ILE A 90 -19.42 14.31 10.66
CA ILE A 90 -18.52 13.53 11.50
C ILE A 90 -19.19 13.22 12.84
N ASN A 91 -19.62 11.98 13.03
CA ASN A 91 -20.10 11.52 14.33
C ASN A 91 -18.90 11.23 15.26
N LYS A 92 -18.44 12.26 15.96
CA LYS A 92 -17.26 12.19 16.85
C LYS A 92 -17.46 11.21 18.01
N ASP A 93 -18.65 11.11 18.57
CA ASP A 93 -18.92 10.21 19.70
C ASP A 93 -18.87 8.74 19.27
N LEU A 94 -19.43 8.44 18.09
CA LEU A 94 -19.32 7.10 17.53
C LEU A 94 -17.85 6.75 17.21
N LEU A 95 -17.10 7.65 16.58
CA LEU A 95 -15.68 7.43 16.30
C LEU A 95 -14.87 7.20 17.58
N ARG A 96 -15.13 7.99 18.64
CA ARG A 96 -14.51 7.81 19.96
C ARG A 96 -14.80 6.42 20.52
N LYS A 97 -16.08 6.01 20.49
CA LYS A 97 -16.52 4.69 20.97
C LYS A 97 -15.82 3.55 20.22
N ARG A 98 -15.83 3.60 18.87
CA ARG A 98 -15.20 2.59 18.02
C ARG A 98 -13.68 2.54 18.19
N HIS A 99 -13.05 3.69 18.36
CA HIS A 99 -11.62 3.76 18.63
C HIS A 99 -11.28 3.14 19.98
N LYS A 100 -12.09 3.39 21.02
CA LYS A 100 -11.92 2.75 22.33
C LYS A 100 -12.05 1.23 22.24
N GLU A 101 -13.10 0.73 21.57
CA GLU A 101 -13.29 -0.71 21.32
C GLU A 101 -12.06 -1.32 20.62
N PHE A 102 -11.57 -0.66 19.57
CA PHE A 102 -10.34 -1.05 18.89
C PHE A 102 -9.12 -1.08 19.84
N GLN A 103 -8.92 -0.03 20.62
CA GLN A 103 -7.74 0.15 21.47
C GLN A 103 -7.70 -0.86 22.61
N ASP A 104 -8.85 -1.16 23.22
CA ASP A 104 -8.97 -2.15 24.29
C ASP A 104 -8.61 -3.55 23.73
N ILE A 105 -9.20 -3.96 22.60
CA ILE A 105 -8.91 -5.25 21.95
C ILE A 105 -7.45 -5.33 21.50
N TYR A 106 -6.93 -4.28 20.84
CA TYR A 106 -5.55 -4.24 20.39
C TYR A 106 -4.58 -4.35 21.57
N GLY A 107 -4.82 -3.63 22.66
CA GLY A 107 -4.03 -3.70 23.88
C GLY A 107 -4.00 -5.11 24.48
N ASP A 108 -5.15 -5.79 24.52
CA ASP A 108 -5.27 -7.17 25.00
C ASP A 108 -4.46 -8.15 24.14
N LEU A 109 -4.57 -8.03 22.81
CA LEU A 109 -3.84 -8.85 21.86
C LEU A 109 -2.32 -8.65 21.99
N ILE A 110 -1.86 -7.40 22.08
CA ILE A 110 -0.44 -7.12 22.29
C ILE A 110 0.03 -7.72 23.62
N ARG A 111 -0.70 -7.53 24.73
CA ARG A 111 -0.32 -8.15 26.02
C ARG A 111 -0.27 -9.68 25.98
N LYS A 112 -1.18 -10.30 25.23
CA LYS A 112 -1.26 -11.76 25.09
C LYS A 112 -0.12 -12.33 24.25
N TYR A 113 0.21 -11.69 23.12
CA TYR A 113 1.10 -12.25 22.09
C TYR A 113 2.48 -11.60 22.00
N LEU A 114 2.73 -10.47 22.67
CA LEU A 114 4.04 -9.82 22.71
C LEU A 114 4.96 -10.49 23.74
N LYS A 115 5.37 -11.71 23.45
CA LYS A 115 6.42 -12.42 24.17
C LYS A 115 7.29 -13.18 23.18
N ASP A 116 8.54 -13.42 23.55
CA ASP A 116 9.43 -14.21 22.74
C ASP A 116 8.91 -15.66 22.63
N ASN A 117 8.98 -16.26 21.45
CA ASN A 117 8.51 -17.62 21.15
C ASN A 117 6.99 -17.92 21.32
N VAL A 118 6.11 -16.92 21.26
CA VAL A 118 4.66 -17.20 21.21
C VAL A 118 4.20 -17.46 19.79
N GLU A 119 3.59 -18.65 19.58
CA GLU A 119 2.89 -19.01 18.35
C GLU A 119 1.72 -18.06 18.07
N ARG A 120 1.71 -17.52 16.85
CA ARG A 120 0.77 -16.48 16.39
C ARG A 120 -0.39 -17.05 15.58
N GLU A 121 -0.38 -18.36 15.36
CA GLU A 121 -1.35 -19.14 14.62
C GLU A 121 -2.75 -18.92 15.19
N ASN A 122 -2.89 -18.90 16.52
CA ASN A 122 -4.17 -18.62 17.18
C ASN A 122 -4.72 -17.24 16.82
N LEU A 123 -3.87 -16.20 16.78
CA LEU A 123 -4.30 -14.85 16.38
C LEU A 123 -4.75 -14.84 14.90
N ILE A 124 -4.02 -15.54 14.02
CA ILE A 124 -4.39 -15.66 12.60
C ILE A 124 -5.74 -16.36 12.44
N VAL A 125 -5.98 -17.45 13.16
CA VAL A 125 -7.25 -18.19 13.15
C VAL A 125 -8.39 -17.31 13.69
N GLU A 126 -8.21 -16.67 14.84
CA GLU A 126 -9.19 -15.74 15.41
C GLU A 126 -9.54 -14.61 14.42
N THR A 127 -8.53 -14.05 13.73
CA THR A 127 -8.72 -13.01 12.71
C THR A 127 -9.60 -13.51 11.55
N LYS A 128 -9.31 -14.70 11.04
CA LYS A 128 -10.05 -15.32 9.93
C LYS A 128 -11.49 -15.66 10.32
N LEU A 129 -11.72 -16.09 11.57
CA LEU A 129 -13.06 -16.35 12.10
C LEU A 129 -13.89 -15.07 12.16
N VAL A 130 -13.35 -14.00 12.75
CA VAL A 130 -14.04 -12.70 12.82
C VAL A 130 -14.41 -12.19 11.42
N ALA A 131 -13.51 -12.31 10.45
CA ALA A 131 -13.78 -11.91 9.08
C ALA A 131 -14.78 -12.83 8.37
N GLY A 132 -14.70 -14.14 8.60
CA GLY A 132 -15.56 -15.14 7.98
C GLY A 132 -17.04 -14.90 8.27
N ASP A 133 -17.37 -14.47 9.49
CA ASP A 133 -18.74 -14.20 9.92
C ASP A 133 -19.42 -13.04 9.16
N ILE A 134 -18.65 -12.13 8.58
CA ILE A 134 -19.11 -10.90 7.92
C ILE A 134 -18.60 -10.80 6.48
N LYS A 135 -18.15 -11.92 5.93
CA LYS A 135 -17.63 -12.00 4.57
C LYS A 135 -18.75 -11.74 3.57
N GLN A 136 -18.45 -10.89 2.60
CA GLN A 136 -19.36 -10.49 1.53
C GLN A 136 -19.20 -11.44 0.34
N THR A 137 -20.29 -11.60 -0.43
CA THR A 137 -20.25 -12.26 -1.73
C THR A 137 -20.63 -11.28 -2.83
N PRO A 138 -20.24 -11.53 -4.09
CA PRO A 138 -20.57 -10.65 -5.21
C PRO A 138 -22.07 -10.40 -5.37
N GLU A 139 -22.89 -11.40 -5.06
CA GLU A 139 -24.35 -11.36 -5.19
C GLU A 139 -25.03 -10.64 -4.02
N LYS A 140 -24.32 -10.51 -2.89
CA LYS A 140 -24.87 -9.95 -1.65
C LYS A 140 -23.80 -9.15 -0.91
N ILE A 141 -23.58 -7.92 -1.37
CA ILE A 141 -22.80 -6.91 -0.65
C ILE A 141 -23.76 -6.14 0.26
N ALA A 142 -23.65 -6.36 1.57
CA ALA A 142 -24.40 -5.65 2.58
C ALA A 142 -23.41 -4.95 3.53
N TRP A 143 -23.31 -3.63 3.43
CA TRP A 143 -22.52 -2.81 4.36
C TRP A 143 -23.40 -2.26 5.49
N ASP A 144 -23.97 -3.16 6.28
CA ASP A 144 -24.88 -2.82 7.38
C ASP A 144 -24.15 -2.75 8.75
N ALA A 145 -24.91 -2.47 9.81
CA ALA A 145 -24.37 -2.37 11.16
C ALA A 145 -23.68 -3.67 11.61
N SER A 146 -24.15 -4.85 11.18
CA SER A 146 -23.55 -6.13 11.60
C SER A 146 -22.11 -6.29 11.12
N VAL A 147 -21.79 -5.74 9.95
CA VAL A 147 -20.42 -5.68 9.40
C VAL A 147 -19.63 -4.59 10.12
N ARG A 148 -20.17 -3.37 10.18
CA ARG A 148 -19.48 -2.20 10.76
C ARG A 148 -19.13 -2.38 12.23
N ASP A 149 -19.98 -3.05 13.00
CA ASP A 149 -19.77 -3.30 14.43
C ASP A 149 -18.56 -4.21 14.70
N LYS A 150 -18.19 -5.06 13.74
CA LYS A 150 -17.04 -5.97 13.85
C LYS A 150 -15.74 -5.36 13.30
N VAL A 151 -15.80 -4.25 12.56
CA VAL A 151 -14.62 -3.60 11.99
C VAL A 151 -13.58 -3.20 13.05
N PRO A 152 -13.93 -2.61 14.21
CA PRO A 152 -12.93 -2.28 15.24
C PRO A 152 -12.14 -3.49 15.72
N ARG A 153 -12.84 -4.62 15.96
CA ARG A 153 -12.22 -5.88 16.36
C ARG A 153 -11.30 -6.41 15.25
N LEU A 154 -11.79 -6.46 14.01
CA LEU A 154 -11.01 -6.98 12.89
C LEU A 154 -9.75 -6.13 12.63
N LEU A 155 -9.89 -4.80 12.72
CA LEU A 155 -8.78 -3.86 12.60
C LEU A 155 -7.76 -4.04 13.72
N ALA A 156 -8.21 -4.26 14.96
CA ALA A 156 -7.32 -4.56 16.10
C ALA A 156 -6.49 -5.83 15.86
N HIS A 157 -7.09 -6.87 15.27
CA HIS A 157 -6.38 -8.11 14.95
C HIS A 157 -5.34 -7.91 13.85
N VAL A 158 -5.71 -7.21 12.77
CA VAL A 158 -4.79 -6.89 11.67
C VAL A 158 -3.60 -6.05 12.16
N PHE A 159 -3.86 -5.00 12.94
CA PHE A 159 -2.79 -4.19 13.51
C PHE A 159 -1.96 -4.94 14.55
N ALA A 160 -2.55 -5.82 15.35
CA ALA A 160 -1.79 -6.66 16.29
C ALA A 160 -0.81 -7.57 15.53
N LEU A 161 -1.26 -8.25 14.47
CA LEU A 161 -0.39 -9.06 13.60
C LEU A 161 0.75 -8.22 13.02
N TRP A 162 0.43 -7.04 12.48
CA TRP A 162 1.42 -6.14 11.91
C TRP A 162 2.45 -5.67 12.94
N THR A 163 2.02 -5.22 14.13
CA THR A 163 2.90 -4.82 15.23
C THR A 163 3.82 -5.97 15.63
N LEU A 164 3.27 -7.18 15.84
CA LEU A 164 4.03 -8.34 16.30
C LEU A 164 5.05 -8.80 15.25
N GLN A 165 4.72 -8.75 13.96
CA GLN A 165 5.65 -9.06 12.87
C GLN A 165 6.80 -8.05 12.75
N ASN A 166 6.62 -6.83 13.28
CA ASN A 166 7.63 -5.77 13.28
C ASN A 166 8.25 -5.51 14.67
N ALA A 167 8.07 -6.43 15.62
CA ALA A 167 8.52 -6.27 17.00
C ALA A 167 10.01 -6.57 17.24
N SER A 168 10.83 -6.79 16.20
CA SER A 168 12.26 -7.12 16.39
C SER A 168 12.99 -6.07 17.22
N ASN A 169 12.77 -4.78 16.93
CA ASN A 169 13.36 -3.67 17.66
C ASN A 169 12.95 -3.64 19.14
N TYR A 170 11.77 -4.15 19.49
CA TYR A 170 11.30 -4.26 20.87
C TYR A 170 12.12 -5.29 21.65
N PHE A 171 12.35 -6.47 21.07
CA PHE A 171 13.10 -7.55 21.71
C PHE A 171 14.62 -7.28 21.76
N GLU A 172 15.14 -6.39 20.92
CA GLU A 172 16.56 -6.02 20.90
C GLU A 172 16.98 -5.03 22.00
N VAL A 173 16.04 -4.35 22.66
CA VAL A 173 16.33 -3.37 23.73
C VAL A 173 16.33 -4.08 25.08
N ALA A 174 17.41 -3.94 25.86
CA ALA A 174 17.58 -4.65 27.13
C ALA A 174 16.93 -3.95 28.34
N THR A 175 16.46 -2.70 28.21
CA THR A 175 15.91 -1.91 29.32
C THR A 175 14.39 -1.82 29.25
N GLU A 176 13.71 -2.28 30.29
CA GLU A 176 12.23 -2.29 30.40
C GLU A 176 11.61 -0.89 30.35
N GLU A 177 12.32 0.13 30.87
CA GLU A 177 11.75 1.45 31.18
C GLU A 177 11.26 2.26 29.96
N ASN A 178 11.62 1.86 28.73
CA ASN A 178 11.10 2.46 27.50
C ASN A 178 10.86 1.44 26.38
N GLN A 179 10.85 0.13 26.68
CA GLN A 179 10.83 -0.89 25.63
C GLN A 179 9.61 -0.76 24.71
N SER A 180 8.45 -0.38 25.26
CA SER A 180 7.20 -0.24 24.50
C SER A 180 7.21 0.87 23.43
N SER A 181 8.09 1.87 23.54
CA SER A 181 8.24 2.92 22.51
C SER A 181 8.93 2.40 21.25
N TYR A 182 9.55 1.22 21.29
CA TYR A 182 10.17 0.57 20.14
C TYR A 182 9.20 -0.32 19.34
N LEU A 183 7.93 -0.38 19.76
CA LEU A 183 6.90 -1.09 19.01
C LEU A 183 6.34 -0.22 17.88
N LEU A 184 6.16 -0.84 16.73
CA LEU A 184 5.43 -0.21 15.64
C LEU A 184 3.94 -0.32 15.92
N ARG A 185 3.28 0.78 16.28
CA ARG A 185 1.88 0.81 16.73
C ARG A 185 1.08 1.78 15.87
N PRO A 186 -0.22 1.51 15.63
CA PRO A 186 -1.07 2.44 14.92
C PRO A 186 -1.38 3.67 15.78
N HIS A 187 -1.41 4.84 15.15
CA HIS A 187 -1.88 6.07 15.78
C HIS A 187 -3.39 6.23 15.65
N ALA A 188 -3.99 7.00 16.56
CA ALA A 188 -5.42 7.30 16.54
C ALA A 188 -5.86 7.91 15.19
N ALA A 189 -5.04 8.78 14.60
CA ALA A 189 -5.29 9.36 13.28
C ALA A 189 -5.44 8.31 12.18
N GLN A 190 -4.59 7.28 12.17
CA GLN A 190 -4.61 6.21 11.18
C GLN A 190 -5.87 5.34 11.36
N VAL A 191 -6.18 4.96 12.60
CA VAL A 191 -7.38 4.17 12.92
C VAL A 191 -8.66 4.91 12.53
N VAL A 192 -8.77 6.19 12.91
CA VAL A 192 -9.92 7.03 12.53
C VAL A 192 -9.99 7.20 11.01
N SER A 193 -8.85 7.37 10.33
CA SER A 193 -8.83 7.46 8.86
C SER A 193 -9.39 6.19 8.21
N ILE A 194 -9.01 5.00 8.69
CA ILE A 194 -9.55 3.72 8.21
C ILE A 194 -11.06 3.65 8.46
N PHE A 195 -11.53 4.03 9.65
CA PHE A 195 -12.97 4.09 9.95
C PHE A 195 -13.71 4.98 8.96
N ARG A 196 -13.19 6.18 8.68
CA ARG A 196 -13.78 7.10 7.71
C ARG A 196 -13.77 6.53 6.30
N MET A 197 -12.69 5.88 5.86
CA MET A 197 -12.63 5.22 4.55
C MET A 197 -13.67 4.10 4.41
N LEU A 198 -13.98 3.43 5.52
CA LEU A 198 -14.97 2.34 5.62
C LEU A 198 -16.38 2.83 5.98
N GLY A 199 -16.63 4.15 5.90
CA GLY A 199 -17.94 4.76 6.15
C GLY A 199 -18.35 4.88 7.62
N ILE A 200 -17.52 4.46 8.58
CA ILE A 200 -17.87 4.52 10.01
C ILE A 200 -17.87 5.97 10.50
N GLY A 201 -18.95 6.36 11.20
CA GLY A 201 -19.14 7.71 11.72
C GLY A 201 -19.60 8.73 10.67
N ASP A 202 -19.86 8.30 9.43
CA ASP A 202 -20.52 9.13 8.42
C ASP A 202 -22.05 9.15 8.62
N LYS A 203 -22.77 10.02 7.91
CA LYS A 203 -24.21 10.23 8.08
C LYS A 203 -25.01 8.99 7.68
N LYS A 204 -24.64 8.35 6.57
CA LYS A 204 -25.30 7.16 6.05
C LYS A 204 -24.67 5.86 6.54
N GLU A 205 -23.42 5.95 7.00
CA GLU A 205 -22.57 4.79 7.32
C GLU A 205 -22.53 3.71 6.23
N GLU A 206 -22.49 4.13 4.96
CA GLU A 206 -22.41 3.26 3.80
C GLU A 206 -20.95 3.13 3.34
N LEU A 207 -20.62 2.03 2.65
CA LEU A 207 -19.34 1.90 1.97
C LEU A 207 -19.38 2.68 0.65
N THR A 208 -19.12 3.98 0.73
CA THR A 208 -19.08 4.90 -0.41
C THR A 208 -17.66 5.34 -0.75
N ASN A 209 -17.52 6.06 -1.85
CA ASN A 209 -16.27 6.73 -2.17
C ASN A 209 -15.99 7.80 -1.12
N ASN A 210 -14.86 7.68 -0.43
CA ASN A 210 -14.43 8.59 0.62
C ASN A 210 -13.04 9.14 0.28
N LEU A 211 -12.81 10.42 0.58
CA LEU A 211 -11.52 11.07 0.47
C LEU A 211 -11.05 11.45 1.87
N VAL A 212 -9.88 10.94 2.28
CA VAL A 212 -9.28 11.25 3.59
C VAL A 212 -7.92 11.90 3.36
N GLN A 213 -7.75 13.11 3.87
CA GLN A 213 -6.47 13.82 3.81
C GLN A 213 -5.63 13.46 5.03
N ILE A 214 -4.48 12.84 4.78
CA ILE A 214 -3.50 12.48 5.81
C ILE A 214 -2.19 13.19 5.45
N GLY A 215 -1.65 13.95 6.43
CA GLY A 215 -0.41 14.69 6.26
C GLY A 215 0.78 13.82 5.87
N THR A 216 1.78 14.42 5.22
CA THR A 216 3.02 13.72 4.89
C THR A 216 3.73 13.31 6.17
N GLY A 217 4.16 12.04 6.25
CA GLY A 217 4.80 11.48 7.44
C GLY A 217 3.84 10.94 8.50
N GLU A 218 2.53 11.17 8.40
CA GLU A 218 1.53 10.68 9.36
C GLU A 218 1.14 9.20 9.13
N GLY A 219 1.70 8.56 8.10
CA GLY A 219 1.55 7.12 7.84
C GLY A 219 0.38 6.73 6.95
N LYS A 220 0.24 7.37 5.77
CA LYS A 220 -0.71 6.96 4.70
C LYS A 220 -0.62 5.46 4.37
N SER A 221 0.59 4.95 4.21
CA SER A 221 0.85 3.52 3.95
C SER A 221 0.30 2.61 5.04
N VAL A 222 0.38 3.04 6.30
CA VAL A 222 -0.14 2.32 7.48
C VAL A 222 -1.68 2.41 7.59
N THR A 223 -2.31 3.30 6.83
CA THR A 223 -3.78 3.34 6.66
C THR A 223 -4.23 2.43 5.53
N LEU A 224 -3.54 2.46 4.39
CA LEU A 224 -3.91 1.69 3.19
C LEU A 224 -3.71 0.17 3.36
N GLY A 225 -2.59 -0.27 3.93
CA GLY A 225 -2.30 -1.70 4.11
C GLY A 225 -3.35 -2.47 4.92
N PRO A 226 -3.73 -2.00 6.13
CA PRO A 226 -4.77 -2.64 6.92
C PRO A 226 -6.16 -2.52 6.28
N THR A 227 -6.47 -1.38 5.64
CA THR A 227 -7.73 -1.21 4.89
C THR A 227 -7.84 -2.25 3.78
N ALA A 228 -6.79 -2.43 2.98
CA ALA A 228 -6.73 -3.44 1.94
C ALA A 228 -6.86 -4.86 2.51
N THR A 229 -6.22 -5.13 3.65
CA THR A 229 -6.32 -6.43 4.34
C THR A 229 -7.76 -6.73 4.77
N ILE A 230 -8.42 -5.78 5.42
CA ILE A 230 -9.80 -5.92 5.89
C ILE A 230 -10.72 -6.18 4.71
N LEU A 231 -10.66 -5.35 3.68
CA LEU A 231 -11.52 -5.49 2.51
C LEU A 231 -11.28 -6.84 1.80
N ALA A 232 -10.02 -7.28 1.65
CA ALA A 232 -9.72 -8.58 1.06
C ALA A 232 -10.26 -9.77 1.89
N LEU A 233 -10.17 -9.67 3.22
CA LEU A 233 -10.75 -10.64 4.16
C LEU A 233 -12.28 -10.68 4.05
N LEU A 234 -12.92 -9.51 3.87
CA LEU A 234 -14.36 -9.37 3.68
C LEU A 234 -14.83 -9.81 2.28
N GLY A 235 -13.96 -10.33 1.43
CA GLY A 235 -14.36 -10.91 0.14
C GLY A 235 -14.25 -9.98 -1.06
N PHE A 236 -13.59 -8.82 -0.92
CA PHE A 236 -13.31 -7.93 -2.04
C PHE A 236 -11.99 -8.26 -2.73
N ASP A 237 -11.87 -7.87 -4.01
CA ASP A 237 -10.61 -7.74 -4.74
C ASP A 237 -10.15 -6.28 -4.65
N VAL A 238 -9.04 -6.05 -3.95
CA VAL A 238 -8.54 -4.71 -3.64
C VAL A 238 -7.39 -4.35 -4.58
N ARG A 239 -7.49 -3.18 -5.20
CA ARG A 239 -6.40 -2.54 -5.96
C ARG A 239 -5.96 -1.29 -5.23
N CYS A 240 -4.68 -1.20 -4.89
CA CYS A 240 -4.06 -0.03 -4.29
C CYS A 240 -3.25 0.69 -5.38
N ALA A 241 -3.76 1.82 -5.86
CA ALA A 241 -3.10 2.68 -6.82
C ALA A 241 -2.16 3.63 -6.10
N CYS A 242 -0.92 3.71 -6.54
CA CYS A 242 0.04 4.73 -6.13
C CYS A 242 0.55 5.46 -7.37
N TYR A 243 1.17 6.62 -7.20
CA TYR A 243 1.78 7.33 -8.33
C TYR A 243 3.04 6.63 -8.84
N SER A 244 3.93 6.18 -7.94
CA SER A 244 5.20 5.56 -8.32
C SER A 244 5.26 4.06 -8.01
N GLU A 245 5.95 3.33 -8.88
CA GLU A 245 6.21 1.90 -8.68
C GLU A 245 7.01 1.64 -7.40
N TYR A 246 7.96 2.54 -7.06
CA TYR A 246 8.75 2.43 -5.84
C TYR A 246 7.87 2.52 -4.58
N LEU A 247 7.00 3.53 -4.46
CA LEU A 247 6.10 3.69 -3.32
C LEU A 247 5.13 2.51 -3.23
N SER A 248 4.56 2.11 -4.37
CA SER A 248 3.70 0.94 -4.47
C SER A 248 4.37 -0.34 -3.94
N GLN A 249 5.61 -0.61 -4.35
CA GLN A 249 6.35 -1.80 -3.91
C GLN A 249 6.77 -1.72 -2.43
N ARG A 250 7.17 -0.54 -1.96
CA ARG A 250 7.52 -0.30 -0.55
C ARG A 250 6.34 -0.63 0.35
N ASP A 251 5.16 -0.11 0.02
CA ASP A 251 3.96 -0.26 0.84
C ASP A 251 3.43 -1.69 0.80
N TYR A 252 3.44 -2.32 -0.37
CA TYR A 252 3.12 -3.74 -0.50
C TYR A 252 4.04 -4.62 0.35
N LYS A 253 5.36 -4.42 0.28
CA LYS A 253 6.33 -5.19 1.07
C LYS A 253 6.17 -4.98 2.58
N GLY A 254 5.77 -3.78 3.00
CA GLY A 254 5.52 -3.46 4.41
C GLY A 254 4.37 -4.25 5.04
N PHE A 255 3.42 -4.74 4.23
CA PHE A 255 2.26 -5.51 4.68
C PHE A 255 2.21 -6.94 4.13
N LEU A 256 3.15 -7.32 3.25
CA LEU A 256 3.21 -8.66 2.67
C LEU A 256 3.17 -9.79 3.72
N PRO A 257 3.91 -9.74 4.84
CA PRO A 257 3.85 -10.79 5.87
C PRO A 257 2.45 -10.92 6.51
N VAL A 258 1.70 -9.83 6.62
CA VAL A 258 0.30 -9.83 7.08
C VAL A 258 -0.59 -10.48 6.02
N PHE A 259 -0.41 -10.12 4.75
CA PHE A 259 -1.18 -10.66 3.63
C PHE A 259 -0.98 -12.18 3.48
N GLU A 260 0.26 -12.65 3.61
CA GLU A 260 0.63 -14.06 3.54
C GLU A 260 0.00 -14.85 4.70
N SER A 261 0.17 -14.36 5.94
CA SER A 261 -0.41 -14.99 7.13
C SER A 261 -1.93 -15.16 7.04
N LEU A 262 -2.60 -14.13 6.50
CA LEU A 262 -4.05 -14.11 6.34
C LEU A 262 -4.54 -14.77 5.05
N GLY A 263 -3.64 -15.17 4.15
CA GLY A 263 -3.98 -15.84 2.89
C GLY A 263 -4.74 -14.95 1.90
N VAL A 264 -4.44 -13.65 1.90
CA VAL A 264 -5.13 -12.64 1.08
C VAL A 264 -4.29 -12.04 -0.05
N VAL A 265 -3.04 -12.49 -0.22
CA VAL A 265 -2.09 -11.98 -1.22
C VAL A 265 -2.70 -11.89 -2.62
N GLN A 266 -3.39 -12.93 -3.06
CA GLN A 266 -4.00 -13.03 -4.39
C GLN A 266 -5.16 -12.06 -4.65
N TYR A 267 -5.69 -11.42 -3.59
CA TYR A 267 -6.82 -10.50 -3.64
C TYR A 267 -6.40 -9.04 -3.47
N ILE A 268 -5.11 -8.75 -3.23
CA ILE A 268 -4.59 -7.40 -3.04
C ILE A 268 -3.53 -7.13 -4.11
N ARG A 269 -3.75 -6.10 -4.92
CA ARG A 269 -2.79 -5.69 -5.95
C ARG A 269 -2.35 -4.25 -5.73
N TYR A 270 -1.05 -4.04 -5.58
CA TYR A 270 -0.44 -2.72 -5.59
C TYR A 270 0.14 -2.43 -6.98
N GLY A 271 -0.06 -1.23 -7.49
CA GLY A 271 0.56 -0.81 -8.74
C GLY A 271 0.38 0.67 -9.03
N THR A 272 1.05 1.14 -10.07
CA THR A 272 0.73 2.45 -10.65
C THR A 272 -0.64 2.43 -11.31
N PHE A 273 -1.27 3.60 -11.47
CA PHE A 273 -2.53 3.71 -12.21
C PHE A 273 -2.47 3.02 -13.57
N ASN A 274 -1.43 3.28 -14.35
CA ASN A 274 -1.24 2.68 -15.68
C ASN A 274 -1.17 1.15 -15.59
N LYS A 275 -0.40 0.62 -14.64
CA LYS A 275 -0.27 -0.83 -14.43
C LYS A 275 -1.61 -1.47 -14.05
N LEU A 276 -2.37 -0.84 -13.15
CA LEU A 276 -3.68 -1.32 -12.72
C LEU A 276 -4.73 -1.24 -13.84
N CYS A 277 -4.69 -0.21 -14.67
CA CYS A 277 -5.51 -0.10 -15.87
C CYS A 277 -5.16 -1.19 -16.89
N GLU A 278 -3.88 -1.41 -17.18
CA GLU A 278 -3.40 -2.49 -18.06
C GLU A 278 -3.85 -3.87 -17.56
N ASP A 279 -3.68 -4.14 -16.26
CA ASP A 279 -4.16 -5.37 -15.63
C ASP A 279 -5.68 -5.56 -15.78
N MET A 280 -6.44 -4.46 -15.72
CA MET A 280 -7.90 -4.50 -15.84
C MET A 280 -8.34 -4.80 -17.27
N ILE A 281 -7.78 -4.09 -18.27
CA ILE A 281 -8.16 -4.30 -19.67
C ILE A 281 -7.72 -5.68 -20.17
N ASN A 282 -6.60 -6.20 -19.67
CA ASN A 282 -6.05 -7.48 -20.08
C ASN A 282 -6.51 -8.66 -19.20
N ARG A 283 -7.54 -8.47 -18.36
CA ARG A 283 -8.02 -9.50 -17.41
C ARG A 283 -8.46 -10.81 -18.07
N ASN A 284 -8.91 -10.73 -19.34
CA ASN A 284 -9.42 -11.85 -20.12
C ASN A 284 -8.47 -12.24 -21.27
N GLY A 285 -7.20 -11.83 -21.18
CA GLY A 285 -6.21 -11.99 -22.26
C GLY A 285 -5.66 -10.66 -22.72
N ASN A 286 -4.54 -10.71 -23.43
CA ASN A 286 -3.90 -9.51 -23.97
C ASN A 286 -4.74 -8.93 -25.12
N ILE A 287 -5.47 -7.84 -24.83
CA ILE A 287 -6.43 -7.27 -25.78
C ILE A 287 -5.79 -6.84 -27.09
N ARG A 288 -4.52 -6.40 -27.06
CA ARG A 288 -3.80 -5.95 -28.25
C ARG A 288 -3.46 -7.12 -29.16
N GLN A 289 -2.97 -8.22 -28.58
CA GLN A 289 -2.71 -9.46 -29.32
C GLN A 289 -4.00 -10.04 -29.90
N MET A 290 -5.10 -10.03 -29.13
CA MET A 290 -6.39 -10.52 -29.61
C MET A 290 -6.92 -9.71 -30.80
N VAL A 291 -6.73 -8.38 -30.80
CA VAL A 291 -7.10 -7.51 -31.93
C VAL A 291 -6.22 -7.79 -33.14
N GLU A 292 -4.90 -7.93 -32.95
CA GLU A 292 -3.98 -8.26 -34.03
C GLU A 292 -4.31 -9.62 -34.67
N GLU A 293 -4.54 -10.66 -33.86
CA GLU A 293 -4.95 -11.99 -34.33
C GLU A 293 -6.28 -11.95 -35.06
N PHE A 294 -7.27 -11.24 -34.53
CA PHE A 294 -8.60 -11.13 -35.13
C PHE A 294 -8.54 -10.49 -36.53
N ILE A 295 -7.75 -9.41 -36.68
CA ILE A 295 -7.63 -8.69 -37.95
C ILE A 295 -6.83 -9.50 -38.97
N LEU A 296 -5.76 -10.18 -38.56
CA LEU A 296 -4.89 -10.94 -39.47
C LEU A 296 -5.49 -12.31 -39.86
N ASN A 297 -6.10 -13.02 -38.91
CA ASN A 297 -6.48 -14.43 -39.08
C ASN A 297 -8.00 -14.63 -39.14
N GLY A 298 -8.81 -13.57 -39.00
CA GLY A 298 -10.26 -13.63 -39.00
C GLY A 298 -10.87 -14.40 -37.82
N SER A 299 -10.06 -14.77 -36.82
CA SER A 299 -10.49 -15.49 -35.62
C SER A 299 -9.70 -15.00 -34.42
N SER A 300 -10.37 -14.93 -33.27
CA SER A 300 -9.71 -14.64 -32.01
C SER A 300 -9.53 -15.95 -31.24
N SER A 301 -8.33 -16.17 -30.72
CA SER A 301 -8.08 -17.24 -29.77
C SER A 301 -8.83 -16.89 -28.48
N ALA A 302 -10.06 -17.37 -28.32
CA ALA A 302 -10.81 -17.16 -27.08
C ALA A 302 -10.05 -17.85 -25.94
N ALA A 303 -9.40 -17.06 -25.08
CA ALA A 303 -8.82 -17.58 -23.86
C ALA A 303 -9.96 -18.18 -23.03
N GLN A 304 -9.91 -19.50 -22.78
CA GLN A 304 -10.78 -20.16 -21.83
C GLN A 304 -10.43 -19.63 -20.43
N SER A 305 -11.06 -18.52 -20.02
CA SER A 305 -10.98 -18.11 -18.63
C SER A 305 -11.83 -19.09 -17.82
N GLY A 306 -11.18 -19.91 -17.00
CA GLY A 306 -11.90 -20.70 -16.00
C GLY A 306 -12.79 -19.78 -15.18
N GLN A 307 -14.04 -20.21 -14.92
CA GLN A 307 -15.00 -19.46 -14.11
C GLN A 307 -14.44 -19.23 -12.70
N ARG A 308 -13.70 -18.13 -12.52
CA ARG A 308 -13.32 -17.64 -11.22
C ARG A 308 -14.48 -16.76 -10.73
N ILE A 309 -15.04 -17.08 -9.57
CA ILE A 309 -16.08 -16.26 -8.92
C ILE A 309 -15.51 -14.83 -8.80
N GLU A 310 -16.11 -13.88 -9.52
CA GLU A 310 -15.60 -12.52 -9.62
C GLU A 310 -15.98 -11.75 -8.36
N ARG A 311 -15.00 -11.52 -7.47
CA ARG A 311 -15.19 -10.71 -6.27
C ARG A 311 -15.51 -9.26 -6.62
N ALA A 312 -16.31 -8.62 -5.78
CA ALA A 312 -16.52 -7.19 -5.85
C ALA A 312 -15.18 -6.44 -5.73
N LYS A 313 -14.99 -5.38 -6.53
CA LYS A 313 -13.69 -4.71 -6.65
C LYS A 313 -13.69 -3.39 -5.88
N ILE A 314 -12.61 -3.13 -5.17
CA ILE A 314 -12.36 -1.84 -4.52
C ILE A 314 -11.05 -1.26 -5.03
N LEU A 315 -11.05 0.04 -5.31
CA LEU A 315 -9.87 0.82 -5.62
C LEU A 315 -9.55 1.73 -4.43
N LEU A 316 -8.37 1.55 -3.85
CA LEU A 316 -7.79 2.48 -2.89
C LEU A 316 -6.74 3.30 -3.62
N ILE A 317 -6.72 4.60 -3.41
CA ILE A 317 -5.83 5.52 -4.12
C ILE A 317 -4.95 6.24 -3.10
N ASP A 318 -3.64 6.07 -3.22
CA ASP A 318 -2.66 6.93 -2.58
C ASP A 318 -2.37 8.15 -3.46
N GLU A 319 -2.05 9.29 -2.84
CA GLU A 319 -1.68 10.53 -3.54
C GLU A 319 -2.72 10.97 -4.58
N VAL A 320 -3.99 11.11 -4.14
CA VAL A 320 -5.11 11.55 -4.96
C VAL A 320 -4.85 12.92 -5.61
N ASP A 321 -4.06 13.79 -5.01
CA ASP A 321 -3.64 15.06 -5.60
C ASP A 321 -2.91 14.88 -6.93
N ILE A 322 -2.15 13.80 -7.10
CA ILE A 322 -1.46 13.49 -8.35
C ILE A 322 -2.44 13.04 -9.43
N PHE A 323 -3.55 12.40 -9.05
CA PHE A 323 -4.64 12.07 -9.97
C PHE A 323 -5.26 13.33 -10.59
N PHE A 324 -5.24 14.45 -9.88
CA PHE A 324 -5.71 15.74 -10.38
C PHE A 324 -4.63 16.58 -11.08
N SER A 325 -3.44 16.02 -11.32
CA SER A 325 -2.41 16.66 -12.13
C SER A 325 -2.84 16.79 -13.60
N ARG A 326 -2.26 17.74 -14.32
CA ARG A 326 -2.51 17.92 -15.77
C ARG A 326 -2.10 16.71 -16.62
N ASP A 327 -1.19 15.90 -16.10
CA ASP A 327 -0.72 14.68 -16.77
C ASP A 327 -1.72 13.54 -16.66
N PHE A 328 -2.70 13.65 -15.75
CA PHE A 328 -3.71 12.61 -15.56
C PHE A 328 -5.14 13.13 -15.79
N TYR A 329 -5.53 14.22 -15.14
CA TYR A 329 -6.89 14.73 -15.18
C TYR A 329 -7.27 15.26 -16.56
N GLY A 330 -8.34 14.71 -17.13
CA GLY A 330 -8.83 15.05 -18.47
C GLY A 330 -8.11 14.32 -19.61
N ASN A 331 -7.07 13.53 -19.33
CA ASN A 331 -6.43 12.69 -20.34
C ASN A 331 -7.24 11.41 -20.57
N VAL A 332 -7.14 10.89 -21.80
CA VAL A 332 -7.82 9.66 -22.21
C VAL A 332 -6.81 8.52 -22.24
N TYR A 333 -7.08 7.47 -21.48
CA TYR A 333 -6.35 6.23 -21.62
C TYR A 333 -6.71 5.57 -22.96
N THR A 334 -5.75 5.58 -23.89
CA THR A 334 -5.96 5.16 -25.28
C THR A 334 -5.14 3.89 -25.58
N PRO A 335 -5.64 2.69 -25.22
CA PRO A 335 -4.97 1.45 -25.58
C PRO A 335 -5.01 1.26 -27.10
N SER A 336 -3.85 1.05 -27.72
CA SER A 336 -3.73 0.78 -29.15
C SER A 336 -2.95 -0.51 -29.40
N ALA A 337 -3.30 -1.21 -30.49
CA ALA A 337 -2.59 -2.36 -31.01
C ALA A 337 -1.84 -1.96 -32.30
N SER A 338 -0.71 -2.60 -32.59
CA SER A 338 0.13 -2.25 -33.74
C SER A 338 0.11 -3.38 -34.75
N LEU A 339 -0.73 -3.23 -35.77
CA LEU A 339 -0.78 -4.18 -36.88
C LEU A 339 0.50 -4.10 -37.70
N ARG A 340 1.16 -5.25 -37.88
CA ARG A 340 2.35 -5.40 -38.72
C ARG A 340 2.13 -6.54 -39.69
N ASP A 341 2.00 -6.18 -40.97
CA ASP A 341 1.88 -7.15 -42.06
C ASP A 341 2.72 -6.70 -43.27
N PRO A 342 3.45 -7.61 -43.95
CA PRO A 342 4.21 -7.28 -45.16
C PRO A 342 3.38 -6.61 -46.27
N THR A 343 2.08 -6.92 -46.36
CA THR A 343 1.15 -6.30 -47.32
C THR A 343 0.94 -4.80 -47.02
N ILE A 344 0.85 -4.41 -45.75
CA ILE A 344 0.75 -3.00 -45.33
C ILE A 344 2.02 -2.25 -45.74
N THR A 345 3.20 -2.83 -45.47
CA THR A 345 4.49 -2.22 -45.86
C THR A 345 4.61 -2.09 -47.38
N SER A 346 4.21 -3.12 -48.11
CA SER A 346 4.20 -3.12 -49.58
C SER A 346 3.25 -2.07 -50.14
N LEU A 347 2.04 -1.94 -49.57
CA LEU A 347 1.06 -0.93 -49.96
C LEU A 347 1.58 0.49 -49.75
N ILE A 348 2.15 0.78 -48.57
CA ILE A 348 2.73 2.10 -48.27
C ILE A 348 3.89 2.39 -49.23
N SER A 349 4.75 1.41 -49.49
CA SER A 349 5.89 1.54 -50.40
C SER A 349 5.43 1.82 -51.83
N TYR A 350 4.37 1.14 -52.29
CA TYR A 350 3.76 1.37 -53.60
C TYR A 350 3.20 2.79 -53.72
N ILE A 351 2.36 3.22 -52.76
CA ILE A 351 1.79 4.58 -52.72
C ILE A 351 2.90 5.63 -52.72
N TRP A 352 3.94 5.43 -51.92
CA TRP A 352 5.07 6.36 -51.83
C TRP A 352 5.87 6.45 -53.14
N THR A 353 6.08 5.33 -53.81
CA THR A 353 6.78 5.27 -55.11
C THR A 353 5.99 6.01 -56.18
N GLN A 354 4.66 5.88 -56.15
CA GLN A 354 3.71 6.47 -57.11
C GLN A 354 3.14 7.82 -56.64
N ARG A 355 3.77 8.49 -55.66
CA ARG A 355 3.23 9.73 -55.05
C ARG A 355 3.05 10.91 -56.03
N LYS A 356 3.73 10.88 -57.18
CA LYS A 356 3.60 11.92 -58.23
C LYS A 356 2.42 11.65 -59.19
N SER A 357 1.81 10.48 -59.11
CA SER A 357 0.85 9.96 -60.09
C SER A 357 -0.61 10.35 -59.81
N ASN A 358 -0.88 11.16 -58.77
CA ASN A 358 -2.24 11.46 -58.27
C ASN A 358 -3.11 10.20 -58.10
N LEU A 359 -2.54 9.16 -57.48
CA LEU A 359 -3.24 7.91 -57.20
C LEU A 359 -4.53 8.14 -56.43
N ASN A 360 -5.62 7.54 -56.89
CA ASN A 360 -6.88 7.47 -56.16
C ASN A 360 -7.16 6.06 -55.63
N LEU A 361 -8.12 5.95 -54.71
CA LEU A 361 -8.45 4.68 -54.05
C LEU A 361 -8.85 3.57 -55.04
N ASN A 362 -9.53 3.91 -56.14
CA ASN A 362 -9.97 2.92 -57.13
C ASN A 362 -8.77 2.31 -57.87
N GLN A 363 -7.76 3.13 -58.19
CA GLN A 363 -6.53 2.68 -58.82
C GLN A 363 -5.71 1.77 -57.89
N ILE A 364 -5.66 2.10 -56.60
CA ILE A 364 -4.96 1.28 -55.59
C ILE A 364 -5.68 -0.07 -55.40
N LYS A 365 -7.02 -0.08 -55.35
CA LYS A 365 -7.80 -1.32 -55.25
C LYS A 365 -7.63 -2.25 -56.46
N ALA A 366 -7.31 -1.71 -57.63
CA ALA A 366 -7.06 -2.52 -58.83
C ALA A 366 -5.68 -3.22 -58.84
N THR A 367 -4.79 -2.87 -57.89
CA THR A 367 -3.45 -3.47 -57.75
C THR A 367 -3.33 -4.53 -56.66
N ALA A 368 -4.39 -4.74 -55.87
CA ALA A 368 -4.51 -5.84 -54.90
C ALA A 368 -5.29 -6.98 -55.55
#